data_AF-A0A2D3WBA7-F1
#
_entry.id   AF-A0A2D3WBA7-F1
#
_cell.length_a   1.000
_cell.length_b   1.000
_cell.length_c   1.000
_cell.angle_alpha   90.00
_cell.angle_beta   90.00
_cell.angle_gamma   90.00
#
_symmetry.space_group_name_H-M   'P 1'
#
loop_
_entity.id
_entity.type
_entity.pdbx_description
1 polymer ?
#
loop_
_entity_poly.entity_id
_entity_poly.type
_entity_poly.pdbx_seq_one_letter_code
_entity_poly.pdbx_strand_id
1 'polypeptide(L)'
;MKFLTFSAQTPAAALKQAQLECGEDALVVSTKQVKKKGINTPALYEVVVAIEDHKQPKKVSLPRQSVKSKEDVLVNISEAAKQISNIAKVTDTSSLNGYKKANISIEEKAPNGKDDLVDIKQEITKLADKIKLIQEMFWEEKAPQRNNLAIPPEFSQ
;
A
#
# COMPACT_ATOMS: atom_id res chain seq x y z
N MET A 1 -10.83 -17.00 19.81
CA MET A 1 -10.55 -17.22 18.37
C MET A 1 -11.17 -18.54 17.97
N LYS A 2 -12.15 -18.50 17.08
CA LYS A 2 -12.82 -19.67 16.52
C LYS A 2 -12.38 -19.84 15.07
N PHE A 3 -11.90 -21.03 14.71
CA PHE A 3 -11.55 -21.36 13.32
C PHE A 3 -12.72 -22.06 12.65
N LEU A 4 -13.10 -21.59 11.48
CA LEU A 4 -14.11 -22.20 10.62
C LEU A 4 -13.48 -22.61 9.29
N THR A 5 -13.93 -23.74 8.77
CA THR A 5 -13.43 -24.32 7.54
C THR A 5 -14.53 -24.32 6.49
N PHE A 6 -14.24 -23.72 5.33
CA PHE A 6 -15.15 -23.64 4.21
C PHE A 6 -14.57 -24.34 3.00
N SER A 7 -15.34 -25.23 2.38
CA SER A 7 -14.91 -25.96 1.19
C SER A 7 -15.75 -25.59 -0.03
N ALA A 8 -15.11 -25.24 -1.15
CA ALA A 8 -15.81 -24.94 -2.40
C ALA A 8 -14.97 -25.30 -3.63
N GLN A 9 -15.60 -25.23 -4.81
CA GLN A 9 -14.95 -25.56 -6.08
C GLN A 9 -13.86 -24.57 -6.50
N THR A 10 -13.95 -23.33 -6.02
CA THR A 10 -12.97 -22.27 -6.27
C THR A 10 -12.61 -21.59 -4.94
N PRO A 11 -11.38 -21.06 -4.79
CA PRO A 11 -11.00 -20.30 -3.59
C PRO A 11 -11.93 -19.11 -3.35
N ALA A 12 -12.32 -18.41 -4.42
CA ALA A 12 -13.23 -17.27 -4.36
C ALA A 12 -14.62 -17.65 -3.85
N ALA A 13 -15.14 -18.82 -4.24
CA ALA A 13 -16.43 -19.31 -3.74
C ALA A 13 -16.35 -19.67 -2.24
N ALA A 14 -15.27 -20.32 -1.81
CA ALA A 14 -15.06 -20.65 -0.40
C ALA A 14 -14.90 -19.39 0.46
N LEU A 15 -14.18 -18.38 -0.04
CA LEU A 15 -14.06 -17.07 0.61
C LEU A 15 -15.40 -16.35 0.70
N LYS A 16 -16.21 -16.37 -0.35
CA LYS A 16 -17.55 -15.75 -0.33
C LYS A 16 -18.47 -16.40 0.69
N GLN A 17 -18.43 -17.73 0.81
CA GLN A 17 -19.18 -18.45 1.85
C GLN A 17 -18.68 -18.08 3.25
N ALA A 18 -17.36 -18.05 3.44
CA ALA A 18 -16.76 -17.63 4.69
C ALA A 18 -17.15 -16.19 5.08
N GLN A 19 -17.14 -15.25 4.13
CA GLN A 19 -17.56 -13.86 4.35
C GLN A 19 -19.04 -13.74 4.69
N LEU A 20 -19.90 -14.56 4.06
CA LEU A 20 -21.34 -14.53 4.31
C LEU A 20 -21.68 -15.04 5.72
N GLU A 21 -20.94 -16.02 6.22
CA GLU A 21 -21.14 -16.57 7.57
C GLU A 21 -20.39 -15.81 8.67
N CYS A 22 -19.18 -15.33 8.39
CA CYS A 22 -18.27 -14.76 9.39
C CYS A 22 -18.22 -13.22 9.37
N GLY A 23 -18.72 -12.58 8.30
CA GLY A 23 -18.53 -11.16 8.03
C GLY A 23 -17.20 -10.82 7.34
N GLU A 24 -17.00 -9.54 7.01
CA GLU A 24 -15.76 -9.04 6.39
C GLU A 24 -14.57 -9.00 7.36
N ASP A 25 -14.83 -9.07 8.67
CA ASP A 25 -13.80 -8.97 9.73
C ASP A 25 -13.04 -10.29 9.97
N ALA A 26 -13.35 -11.33 9.21
CA ALA A 26 -12.81 -12.67 9.42
C ALA A 26 -11.43 -12.82 8.75
N LEU A 27 -10.43 -13.28 9.50
CA LEU A 27 -9.05 -13.35 9.03
C LEU A 27 -8.79 -14.69 8.33
N VAL A 28 -8.37 -14.66 7.07
CA VAL A 28 -8.03 -15.86 6.30
C VAL A 28 -6.68 -16.40 6.79
N VAL A 29 -6.71 -17.61 7.36
CA VAL A 29 -5.54 -18.26 7.96
C VAL A 29 -4.82 -19.15 6.96
N SER A 30 -5.58 -19.90 6.16
CA SER A 30 -5.03 -20.88 5.22
C SER A 30 -5.96 -21.07 4.03
N THR A 31 -5.38 -21.21 2.84
CA THR A 31 -6.09 -21.65 1.64
C THR A 31 -5.35 -22.87 1.08
N LYS A 32 -6.06 -23.98 0.92
CA LYS A 32 -5.49 -25.24 0.45
C LYS A 32 -6.32 -25.82 -0.68
N GLN A 33 -5.66 -26.28 -1.73
CA GLN A 33 -6.30 -27.13 -2.73
C GLN A 33 -6.30 -28.58 -2.23
N VAL A 34 -7.48 -29.11 -1.93
CA VAL A 34 -7.66 -30.49 -1.47
C VAL A 34 -7.70 -31.45 -2.66
N LYS A 35 -8.34 -31.03 -3.77
CA LYS A 35 -8.42 -31.83 -5.00
C LYS A 35 -8.06 -31.00 -6.22
N LYS A 36 -7.11 -31.50 -7.01
CA LYS A 36 -6.77 -30.92 -8.32
C LYS A 36 -7.92 -31.11 -9.30
N LYS A 37 -8.10 -30.16 -10.22
CA LYS A 37 -9.08 -30.27 -11.31
C LYS A 37 -8.68 -31.43 -12.22
N GLY A 38 -9.53 -32.45 -12.30
CA GLY A 38 -9.38 -33.56 -13.26
C GLY A 38 -10.29 -33.39 -14.47
N ILE A 39 -10.15 -34.27 -15.45
CA ILE A 39 -10.97 -34.25 -16.68
C ILE A 39 -12.48 -34.33 -16.39
N ASN A 40 -12.88 -35.21 -15.45
CA ASN A 40 -14.28 -35.44 -15.07
C ASN A 40 -14.57 -35.08 -13.60
N THR A 41 -13.62 -34.46 -12.88
CA THR A 41 -13.82 -34.13 -11.46
C THR A 41 -13.47 -32.67 -11.17
N PRO A 42 -14.36 -31.92 -10.49
CA PRO A 42 -14.10 -30.53 -10.15
C PRO A 42 -12.99 -30.43 -9.10
N ALA A 43 -12.28 -29.30 -9.11
CA ALA A 43 -11.34 -28.98 -8.06
C ALA A 43 -12.08 -28.74 -6.74
N LEU A 44 -11.42 -28.99 -5.62
CA LEU A 44 -11.95 -28.70 -4.29
C LEU A 44 -10.89 -27.93 -3.52
N TYR A 45 -11.29 -26.77 -3.00
CA TYR A 45 -10.47 -25.89 -2.19
C TYR A 45 -11.08 -25.77 -0.80
N GLU A 46 -10.22 -25.62 0.18
CA GLU A 46 -10.55 -25.44 1.58
C GLU A 46 -9.94 -24.11 2.05
N VAL A 47 -10.74 -23.28 2.69
CA VAL A 47 -10.34 -22.00 3.27
C VAL A 47 -10.63 -22.04 4.75
N VAL A 48 -9.60 -21.83 5.56
CA VAL A 48 -9.70 -21.75 7.02
C VAL A 48 -9.68 -20.29 7.43
N VAL A 49 -10.70 -19.87 8.15
CA VAL A 49 -10.89 -18.49 8.59
C VAL A 49 -10.96 -18.43 10.11
N ALA A 50 -10.28 -17.47 10.71
CA ALA A 50 -10.33 -17.18 12.14
C ALA A 50 -11.29 -16.03 12.42
N ILE A 51 -12.25 -16.27 13.31
CA ILE A 51 -13.10 -15.25 13.92
C ILE A 51 -12.58 -14.96 15.32
N GLU A 52 -12.47 -13.68 15.65
CA GLU A 52 -12.06 -13.21 16.96
C GLU A 52 -13.30 -12.93 17.83
N ASP A 53 -13.57 -13.77 18.84
CA ASP A 53 -14.69 -13.59 19.79
C ASP A 53 -14.38 -12.48 20.82
N HIS A 54 -14.22 -11.23 20.40
CA HIS A 54 -14.07 -10.10 21.33
C HIS A 54 -15.33 -9.25 21.37
N LYS A 55 -16.12 -9.49 22.40
CA LYS A 55 -17.11 -8.56 22.94
C LYS A 55 -16.43 -7.34 23.59
N GLN A 56 -15.52 -6.62 22.93
CA GLN A 56 -15.08 -5.25 23.30
C GLN A 56 -14.52 -4.46 22.08
N PRO A 57 -14.84 -3.16 21.95
CA PRO A 57 -14.56 -2.38 20.75
C PRO A 57 -13.11 -1.89 20.72
N LYS A 58 -12.25 -2.57 19.94
CA LYS A 58 -10.98 -1.96 19.52
C LYS A 58 -11.20 -1.25 18.19
N LYS A 59 -11.42 0.07 18.29
CA LYS A 59 -11.31 1.01 17.18
C LYS A 59 -9.86 0.97 16.67
N VAL A 60 -9.59 0.13 15.67
CA VAL A 60 -8.42 0.29 14.81
C VAL A 60 -8.93 0.99 13.56
N SER A 61 -8.93 2.32 13.60
CA SER A 61 -9.15 3.14 12.42
C SER A 61 -7.92 2.99 11.52
N LEU A 62 -7.92 1.97 10.66
CA LEU A 62 -7.31 2.15 9.35
C LEU A 62 -8.03 3.33 8.68
N PRO A 63 -7.36 4.15 7.85
CA PRO A 63 -8.07 5.11 7.03
C PRO A 63 -8.92 4.31 6.05
N ARG A 64 -10.14 3.97 6.48
CA ARG A 64 -11.26 3.63 5.63
C ARG A 64 -11.32 4.80 4.67
N GLN A 65 -10.82 4.63 3.45
CA GLN A 65 -11.20 5.50 2.36
C GLN A 65 -12.71 5.36 2.31
N SER A 66 -13.38 6.28 3.00
CA SER A 66 -14.82 6.42 2.98
C SER A 66 -15.15 6.40 1.52
N VAL A 67 -15.93 5.40 1.11
CA VAL A 67 -16.49 5.29 -0.22
C VAL A 67 -17.39 6.52 -0.34
N LYS A 68 -16.81 7.69 -0.64
CA LYS A 68 -17.57 8.90 -0.91
C LYS A 68 -18.48 8.50 -2.05
N SER A 69 -19.77 8.72 -1.87
CA SER A 69 -20.73 8.28 -2.86
C SER A 69 -20.33 8.88 -4.21
N LYS A 70 -20.58 8.17 -5.32
CA LYS A 70 -20.24 8.69 -6.65
C LYS A 70 -20.79 10.10 -6.87
N GLU A 71 -21.94 10.38 -6.26
CA GLU A 71 -22.57 11.70 -6.22
C GLU A 71 -21.67 12.75 -5.55
N ASP A 72 -21.17 12.48 -4.35
CA ASP A 72 -20.27 13.41 -3.64
C ASP A 72 -19.01 13.70 -4.47
N VAL A 73 -18.47 12.70 -5.16
CA VAL A 73 -17.30 12.88 -6.03
C VAL A 73 -17.63 13.80 -7.21
N LEU A 74 -18.79 13.62 -7.85
CA LEU A 74 -19.25 14.46 -8.95
C LEU A 74 -19.53 15.90 -8.51
N VAL A 75 -20.13 16.09 -7.33
CA VAL A 75 -20.35 17.42 -6.73
C VAL A 75 -19.01 18.12 -6.48
N ASN A 76 -18.03 17.43 -5.89
CA ASN A 76 -16.69 17.97 -5.63
C ASN A 76 -15.95 18.32 -6.94
N ILE A 77 -16.02 17.47 -7.96
CA ILE A 77 -15.41 17.72 -9.28
C ILE A 77 -16.04 18.97 -9.93
N SER A 78 -17.36 19.12 -9.86
CA SER A 78 -18.10 20.27 -10.39
C SER A 78 -17.73 21.57 -9.68
N GLU A 79 -17.64 21.55 -8.36
CA GLU A 79 -17.25 22.72 -7.57
C GLU A 79 -15.81 23.16 -7.86
N ALA A 80 -14.87 22.20 -7.91
CA ALA A 80 -13.48 22.48 -8.27
C ALA A 80 -13.37 23.07 -9.69
N ALA A 81 -14.09 22.53 -10.66
CA ALA A 81 -14.12 23.07 -12.03
C ALA A 81 -14.64 24.52 -12.08
N LYS A 82 -15.65 24.87 -11.29
CA LYS A 82 -16.15 26.26 -11.17
C LYS A 82 -15.08 27.20 -10.61
N GLN A 83 -14.34 26.77 -9.58
CA GLN A 83 -13.26 27.57 -9.00
C GLN A 83 -12.14 27.83 -10.01
N ILE A 84 -11.71 26.79 -10.74
CA ILE A 84 -10.68 26.91 -11.79
C ILE A 84 -11.15 27.86 -12.90
N SER A 85 -12.42 27.77 -13.32
CA SER A 85 -13.00 28.68 -14.32
C SER A 85 -13.01 30.14 -13.86
N ASN A 86 -13.31 30.40 -12.58
CA ASN A 86 -13.27 31.75 -12.03
C ASN A 86 -11.85 32.32 -12.00
N ILE A 87 -10.85 31.50 -11.65
CA ILE A 87 -9.43 31.92 -11.66
C ILE A 87 -9.01 32.25 -13.09
N ALA A 88 -9.30 31.36 -14.05
CA ALA A 88 -8.95 31.59 -15.47
C ALA A 88 -9.55 32.89 -16.01
N LYS A 89 -10.83 33.15 -15.72
CA LYS A 89 -11.50 34.40 -16.13
C LYS A 89 -10.86 35.65 -15.53
N VAL A 90 -10.41 35.58 -14.27
CA VAL A 90 -9.73 36.72 -13.60
C VAL A 90 -8.31 36.92 -14.12
N THR A 91 -7.60 35.85 -14.50
CA THR A 91 -6.27 35.96 -15.09
C THR A 91 -6.32 36.51 -16.52
N ASP A 92 -7.34 36.17 -17.30
CA ASP A 92 -7.51 36.68 -18.66
C ASP A 92 -7.84 38.18 -18.70
N THR A 93 -8.61 38.69 -17.73
CA THR A 93 -8.90 40.14 -17.63
C THR A 93 -7.73 40.95 -17.08
N SER A 94 -6.84 40.33 -16.30
CA SER A 94 -5.64 40.97 -15.75
C SER A 94 -4.45 40.96 -16.73
N SER A 95 -4.50 40.12 -17.77
CA SER A 95 -3.37 39.91 -18.70
C SER A 95 -3.48 40.67 -20.02
N LEU A 96 -4.51 41.49 -20.22
CA LEU A 96 -4.64 42.34 -21.43
C LEU A 96 -4.11 43.78 -21.27
N ASN A 97 -3.41 44.09 -20.17
CA ASN A 97 -2.77 45.39 -19.99
C ASN A 97 -1.26 45.25 -19.72
N GLY A 98 -0.48 45.28 -20.80
CA GLY A 98 0.86 45.85 -20.80
C GLY A 98 2.02 44.89 -20.57
N TYR A 99 2.62 44.45 -21.67
CA TYR A 99 4.05 44.16 -21.74
C TYR A 99 4.85 45.38 -21.28
N LYS A 100 5.21 45.43 -20.00
CA LYS A 100 6.32 46.25 -19.52
C LYS A 100 7.37 45.34 -18.94
N LYS A 101 8.53 45.31 -19.61
CA LYS A 101 9.81 44.97 -19.01
C LYS A 101 9.95 45.72 -17.69
N ALA A 102 9.93 44.99 -16.58
CA ALA A 102 10.53 45.44 -15.35
C ALA A 102 11.81 44.62 -15.16
N ASN A 103 12.94 45.31 -15.17
CA ASN A 103 14.18 44.88 -14.53
C ASN A 103 13.83 44.59 -13.07
N ILE A 104 13.73 43.31 -12.71
CA ILE A 104 13.61 42.87 -11.31
C ILE A 104 15.03 42.53 -10.87
N SER A 105 15.59 43.43 -10.06
CA SER A 105 16.76 43.17 -9.24
C SER A 105 16.58 41.84 -8.52
N ILE A 106 17.62 41.01 -8.57
CA ILE A 106 17.76 39.82 -7.74
C ILE A 106 17.80 40.31 -6.29
N GLU A 107 16.66 40.20 -5.59
CA GLU A 107 16.65 40.10 -4.14
C GLU A 107 16.49 38.62 -3.81
N GLU A 108 17.60 38.01 -3.36
CA GLU A 108 17.58 36.71 -2.70
C GLU A 108 16.60 36.75 -1.52
N LYS A 109 15.47 36.08 -1.70
CA LYS A 109 14.71 35.56 -0.56
C LYS A 109 14.49 34.06 -0.77
N ALA A 110 15.59 33.32 -0.66
CA ALA A 110 15.54 31.90 -0.39
C ALA A 110 15.43 31.71 1.14
N PRO A 111 14.26 31.30 1.63
CA PRO A 111 14.26 30.25 2.65
C PRO A 111 13.12 29.27 2.38
N ASN A 112 13.47 27.98 2.22
CA ASN A 112 12.72 26.81 2.70
C ASN A 112 13.01 25.52 1.92
N GLY A 113 13.68 25.57 0.76
CA GLY A 113 14.00 24.33 0.00
C GLY A 113 15.23 23.55 0.52
N LYS A 114 15.98 24.09 1.49
CA LYS A 114 17.16 23.42 2.07
C LYS A 114 16.75 22.39 3.12
N ASP A 115 15.68 22.66 3.86
CA ASP A 115 15.24 21.81 4.97
C ASP A 115 14.68 20.49 4.42
N ASP A 116 13.85 20.56 3.37
CA ASP A 116 13.37 19.37 2.65
C ASP A 116 14.51 18.50 2.09
N LEU A 117 15.57 19.13 1.56
CA LEU A 117 16.75 18.41 1.07
C LEU A 117 17.58 17.78 2.19
N VAL A 118 17.61 18.41 3.37
CA VAL A 118 18.26 17.86 4.57
C VAL A 118 17.46 16.68 5.11
N ASP A 119 16.15 16.77 5.14
CA ASP A 119 15.26 15.69 5.57
C ASP A 119 15.35 14.48 4.63
N ILE A 120 15.36 14.71 3.31
CA ILE A 120 15.59 13.66 2.31
C ILE A 120 16.96 12.98 2.52
N LYS A 121 18.03 13.74 2.81
CA LYS A 121 19.35 13.15 3.12
C LYS A 121 19.31 12.29 4.38
N GLN A 122 18.60 12.73 5.41
CA GLN A 122 18.44 11.94 6.64
C GLN A 122 17.65 10.66 6.37
N GLU A 123 16.59 10.70 5.57
CA GLU A 123 15.82 9.52 5.18
C GLU A 123 16.64 8.53 4.37
N ILE A 124 17.45 9.00 3.41
CA ILE A 124 18.38 8.15 2.64
C ILE A 124 19.38 7.47 3.58
N THR A 125 19.92 8.19 4.57
CA THR A 125 20.85 7.62 5.56
C THR A 125 20.18 6.54 6.39
N LYS A 126 18.95 6.80 6.89
CA LYS A 126 18.14 5.82 7.63
C LYS A 126 17.83 4.57 6.78
N LEU A 127 17.60 4.75 5.48
CA LEU A 127 17.33 3.64 4.57
C LEU A 127 18.59 2.81 4.32
N ALA A 128 19.75 3.43 4.19
CA ALA A 128 21.04 2.74 4.08
C ALA A 128 21.34 1.87 5.32
N ASP A 129 21.08 2.40 6.52
CA ASP A 129 21.26 1.65 7.77
C ASP A 129 20.30 0.46 7.88
N LYS A 130 19.04 0.62 7.45
CA LYS A 130 18.07 -0.48 7.39
C LYS A 130 18.49 -1.56 6.40
N ILE A 131 19.00 -1.17 5.23
CA ILE A 131 19.53 -2.12 4.24
C ILE A 131 20.72 -2.87 4.83
N LYS A 132 21.63 -2.17 5.50
CA LYS A 132 22.79 -2.79 6.16
C LYS A 132 22.36 -3.77 7.26
N LEU A 133 21.37 -3.40 8.08
CA LEU A 133 20.80 -4.29 9.09
C LEU A 133 20.17 -5.53 8.47
N ILE A 134 19.40 -5.37 7.39
CA ILE A 134 18.82 -6.50 6.65
C ILE A 134 19.92 -7.36 6.05
N GLN A 135 20.99 -6.77 5.50
CA GLN A 135 22.13 -7.51 4.97
C GLN A 135 22.80 -8.34 6.07
N GLU A 136 23.01 -7.76 7.25
CA GLU A 136 23.62 -8.43 8.40
C GLU A 136 22.72 -9.55 8.93
N MET A 137 21.42 -9.29 9.13
CA MET A 137 20.45 -10.31 9.53
C MET A 137 20.28 -11.40 8.48
N PHE A 138 20.24 -11.07 7.19
CA PHE A 138 20.15 -12.05 6.11
C PHE A 138 21.41 -12.89 6.01
N TRP A 139 22.59 -12.31 6.29
CA TRP A 139 23.85 -13.03 6.31
C TRP A 139 23.95 -13.96 7.53
N GLU A 140 23.51 -13.52 8.71
CA GLU A 140 23.44 -14.33 9.93
C GLU A 140 22.37 -15.42 9.88
N GLU A 141 21.19 -15.15 9.34
CA GLU A 141 20.11 -16.13 9.18
C GLU A 141 20.46 -17.20 8.14
N LYS A 142 21.27 -16.84 7.13
CA LYS A 142 21.85 -17.80 6.19
C LYS A 142 23.05 -18.55 6.75
N ALA A 143 23.69 -18.11 7.84
CA ALA A 143 24.84 -18.80 8.43
C ALA A 143 24.53 -20.25 8.90
N PRO A 144 23.41 -20.55 9.60
CA PRO A 144 23.03 -21.93 9.90
C PRO A 144 22.76 -22.79 8.66
N GLN A 145 22.36 -22.18 7.54
CA GLN A 145 22.14 -22.87 6.25
C GLN A 145 23.43 -23.05 5.43
N ARG A 146 24.54 -22.37 5.79
CA ARG A 146 25.87 -22.53 5.19
C ARG A 146 26.70 -23.66 5.78
N ASN A 147 26.23 -24.34 6.83
CA ASN A 147 26.87 -25.56 7.37
C ASN A 147 26.94 -26.72 6.35
N ASN A 148 26.36 -26.56 5.15
CA ASN A 148 26.49 -27.48 4.01
C ASN A 148 27.01 -26.82 2.72
N LEU A 149 27.52 -25.58 2.76
CA LEU A 149 28.19 -24.97 1.60
C LEU A 149 29.69 -25.22 1.71
N ALA A 150 30.12 -26.39 1.26
CA ALA A 150 31.52 -26.64 0.94
C ALA A 150 31.92 -25.68 -0.20
N ILE A 151 32.58 -24.57 0.14
CA ILE A 151 33.22 -23.72 -0.86
C ILE A 151 34.38 -24.54 -1.42
N PRO A 152 34.40 -24.88 -2.72
CA PRO A 152 35.52 -25.57 -3.31
C PRO A 152 36.79 -24.72 -3.14
N PRO A 153 37.96 -25.33 -2.90
CA PRO A 153 39.22 -24.60 -2.69
C PRO A 153 39.58 -23.63 -3.84
N GLU A 154 39.01 -23.82 -5.02
CA GLU A 154 39.13 -22.95 -6.20
C GLU A 154 38.58 -21.52 -6.03
N PHE A 155 37.84 -21.21 -4.97
CA PHE A 155 37.24 -19.88 -4.73
C PHE A 155 37.79 -19.14 -3.50
N SER A 156 38.87 -19.63 -2.87
CA SER A 156 39.51 -19.01 -1.69
C SER A 156 40.87 -18.36 -1.98
N GLN A 157 41.21 -18.13 -3.26
CA GLN A 157 42.36 -17.30 -3.63
C GLN A 157 41.97 -15.85 -3.85
#